data_AF-A0A9E3P1S9-F1
#
_entry.id   AF-A0A9E3P1S9-F1
#
_cell.length_a   1.000
_cell.length_b   1.000
_cell.length_c   1.000
_cell.angle_alpha   90.00
_cell.angle_beta   90.00
_cell.angle_gamma   90.00
#
_symmetry.space_group_name_H-M   'P 1'
#
loop_
_entity.id
_entity.type
_entity.pdbx_description
1 polymer ?
#
loop_
_entity_poly.entity_id
_entity_poly.type
_entity_poly.pdbx_seq_one_letter_code
_entity_poly.pdbx_strand_id
1 'polypeptide(L)'
;MEVERIFREHGAFVWRALRRLGVAPSDVDDACQEVFVVVHRKLGGYEGRSQMRTWLYGIAVRVAAAHRRRSHTRHEVPTEDPVGPETASVGTPEGALAEREALALLDKALDELDDDKRAVFVLYEVEGLEMPEVAEALSCPVQTAYSRLHAARKDVEKSMRRAMLGKVVP
;
A
#
# COMPACT_ATOMS: atom_id res chain seq x y z
N MET A 1 11.07 13.60 -21.05
CA MET A 1 10.13 12.83 -21.89
C MET A 1 9.86 11.41 -21.37
N GLU A 2 10.85 10.65 -20.88
CA GLU A 2 10.60 9.27 -20.40
C GLU A 2 9.81 9.18 -19.08
N VAL A 3 10.13 10.00 -18.08
CA VAL A 3 9.44 9.98 -16.78
C VAL A 3 7.97 10.35 -16.89
N GLU A 4 7.64 11.31 -17.76
CA GLU A 4 6.26 11.73 -18.02
C GLU A 4 5.42 10.58 -18.60
N ARG A 5 6.02 9.75 -19.47
CA ARG A 5 5.38 8.54 -19.97
C ARG A 5 5.15 7.52 -18.86
N ILE A 6 6.16 7.25 -18.03
CA ILE A 6 6.05 6.34 -16.88
C ILE A 6 4.97 6.86 -15.91
N PHE A 7 4.87 8.17 -15.69
CA PHE A 7 3.83 8.78 -14.87
C PHE A 7 2.43 8.55 -15.45
N ARG A 8 2.24 8.79 -16.76
CA ARG A 8 0.94 8.52 -17.40
C ARG A 8 0.54 7.04 -17.32
N GLU A 9 1.49 6.14 -17.46
CA GLU A 9 1.24 4.69 -17.46
C GLU A 9 1.04 4.12 -16.04
N HIS A 10 1.73 4.67 -15.04
CA HIS A 10 1.81 4.04 -13.71
C HIS A 10 1.39 4.95 -12.54
N GLY A 11 1.06 6.23 -12.77
CA GLY A 11 0.74 7.20 -11.72
C GLY A 11 -0.45 6.77 -10.85
N ALA A 12 -1.56 6.37 -11.47
CA ALA A 12 -2.74 5.88 -10.74
C ALA A 12 -2.46 4.60 -9.94
N PHE A 13 -1.53 3.79 -10.40
CA PHE A 13 -1.09 2.60 -9.70
C PHE A 13 -0.22 2.96 -8.48
N VAL A 14 0.78 3.83 -8.64
CA VAL A 14 1.62 4.33 -7.54
C VAL A 14 0.77 5.02 -6.47
N TRP A 15 -0.20 5.84 -6.88
CA TRP A 15 -1.10 6.53 -5.96
C TRP A 15 -1.91 5.55 -5.09
N ARG A 16 -2.54 4.54 -5.71
CA ARG A 16 -3.28 3.50 -4.98
C ARG A 16 -2.38 2.68 -4.06
N ALA A 17 -1.18 2.34 -4.54
CA ALA A 17 -0.18 1.65 -3.73
C ALA A 17 0.21 2.45 -2.48
N LEU A 18 0.48 3.75 -2.60
CA LEU A 18 0.83 4.61 -1.47
C LEU A 18 -0.27 4.65 -0.40
N ARG A 19 -1.55 4.70 -0.82
CA ARG A 19 -2.68 4.58 0.13
C ARG A 19 -2.71 3.24 0.85
N ARG A 20 -2.58 2.13 0.12
CA ARG A 20 -2.52 0.78 0.72
C ARG A 20 -1.33 0.62 1.66
N LEU A 21 -0.21 1.26 1.33
CA LEU A 21 1.01 1.30 2.14
C LEU A 21 0.89 2.24 3.36
N GLY A 22 -0.24 2.92 3.54
CA GLY A 22 -0.56 3.67 4.77
C GLY A 22 -0.14 5.14 4.76
N VAL A 23 0.07 5.73 3.58
CA VAL A 23 0.22 7.19 3.46
C VAL A 23 -1.12 7.86 3.77
N ALA A 24 -1.09 8.89 4.62
CA ALA A 24 -2.28 9.66 4.98
C ALA A 24 -2.94 10.27 3.73
N PRO A 25 -4.28 10.35 3.65
CA PRO A 25 -4.97 10.89 2.47
C PRO A 25 -4.48 12.27 2.02
N SER A 26 -4.14 13.15 2.97
CA SER A 26 -3.59 14.49 2.70
C SER A 26 -2.22 14.48 2.03
N ASP A 27 -1.47 13.39 2.19
CA ASP A 27 -0.05 13.31 1.82
C ASP A 27 0.18 12.44 0.59
N VAL A 28 -0.88 11.79 0.05
CA VAL A 28 -0.74 10.81 -1.04
C VAL A 28 -0.24 11.47 -2.32
N ASP A 29 -0.75 12.65 -2.65
CA ASP A 29 -0.35 13.39 -3.85
C ASP A 29 1.11 13.83 -3.77
N ASP A 30 1.52 14.35 -2.61
CA ASP A 30 2.91 14.73 -2.31
C ASP A 30 3.84 13.51 -2.35
N ALA A 31 3.43 12.40 -1.74
CA ALA A 31 4.17 11.14 -1.77
C ALA A 31 4.29 10.59 -3.21
N CYS A 32 3.23 10.69 -4.01
CA CYS A 32 3.26 10.30 -5.42
C CYS A 32 4.27 11.15 -6.19
N GLN A 33 4.24 12.47 -6.02
CA GLN A 33 5.22 13.36 -6.63
C GLN A 33 6.65 13.00 -6.19
N GLU A 34 6.87 12.72 -4.91
CA GLU A 34 8.16 12.31 -4.37
C GLU A 34 8.67 11.01 -5.01
N VAL A 35 7.79 10.01 -5.21
CA VAL A 35 8.12 8.78 -5.96
C VAL A 35 8.62 9.13 -7.35
N PHE A 36 7.91 9.97 -8.10
CA PHE A 36 8.30 10.30 -9.48
C PHE A 36 9.54 11.20 -9.58
N VAL A 37 9.84 12.00 -8.56
CA VAL A 37 11.13 12.69 -8.43
C VAL A 37 12.26 11.67 -8.25
N VAL A 38 12.06 10.65 -7.42
CA VAL A 38 13.06 9.57 -7.25
C VAL A 38 13.20 8.76 -8.54
N VAL A 39 12.10 8.45 -9.22
CA VAL A 39 12.12 7.78 -10.53
C VAL A 39 12.96 8.59 -11.52
N HIS A 40 12.71 9.89 -11.67
CA HIS A 40 13.49 10.74 -12.57
C HIS A 40 14.99 10.69 -12.30
N ARG A 41 15.39 10.67 -11.02
CA ARG A 41 16.80 10.61 -10.63
C ARG A 41 17.44 9.24 -10.89
N LYS A 42 16.66 8.16 -10.73
CA LYS A 42 17.19 6.78 -10.81
C LYS A 42 16.96 6.10 -12.16
N LEU A 43 16.15 6.68 -13.04
CA LEU A 43 15.75 6.07 -14.31
C LEU A 43 16.96 5.74 -15.20
N GLY A 44 17.98 6.60 -15.23
CA GLY A 44 19.19 6.35 -16.01
C GLY A 44 20.01 5.14 -15.57
N GLY A 45 19.78 4.61 -14.35
CA GLY A 45 20.39 3.37 -13.85
C GLY A 45 19.45 2.17 -13.85
N TYR A 46 18.25 2.29 -14.42
CA TYR A 46 17.32 1.18 -14.50
C TYR A 46 17.68 0.28 -15.69
N GLU A 47 18.24 -0.89 -15.38
CA GLU A 47 18.72 -1.86 -16.37
C GLU A 47 17.63 -2.81 -16.91
N GLY A 48 16.36 -2.65 -16.48
CA GLY A 48 15.27 -3.54 -16.91
C GLY A 48 15.33 -4.96 -16.35
N ARG A 49 16.12 -5.21 -15.30
CA ARG A 49 16.26 -6.54 -14.67
C ARG A 49 14.99 -7.01 -13.95
N SER A 50 14.18 -6.07 -13.45
CA SER A 50 12.81 -6.30 -12.95
C SER A 50 11.79 -5.58 -13.79
N GLN A 51 10.53 -6.02 -13.72
CA GLN A 51 9.41 -5.27 -14.29
C GLN A 51 9.35 -3.84 -13.72
N MET A 52 8.97 -2.87 -14.55
CA MET A 52 8.84 -1.46 -14.14
C MET A 52 7.96 -1.30 -12.89
N ARG A 53 6.85 -2.05 -12.80
CA ARG A 53 5.95 -2.02 -11.65
C ARG A 53 6.64 -2.46 -10.36
N THR A 54 7.43 -3.54 -10.39
CA THR A 54 8.21 -4.04 -9.25
C THR A 54 9.25 -3.01 -8.79
N TRP A 55 9.92 -2.36 -9.73
CA TRP A 55 10.89 -1.31 -9.43
C TRP A 55 10.22 -0.06 -8.81
N LEU A 56 9.09 0.38 -9.37
CA LEU A 56 8.27 1.46 -8.82
C LEU A 56 7.78 1.14 -7.41
N TYR A 57 7.39 -0.11 -7.15
CA TYR A 57 6.97 -0.55 -5.83
C TYR A 57 8.05 -0.38 -4.77
N GLY A 58 9.28 -0.78 -5.07
CA GLY A 58 10.39 -0.58 -4.13
C GLY A 58 10.60 0.89 -3.80
N ILE A 59 10.39 1.80 -4.75
CA ILE A 59 10.45 3.25 -4.50
C ILE A 59 9.25 3.69 -3.63
N ALA A 60 8.03 3.30 -3.99
CA ALA A 60 6.80 3.64 -3.28
C ALA A 60 6.81 3.17 -1.81
N VAL A 61 7.29 1.96 -1.52
CA VAL A 61 7.42 1.44 -0.15
C VAL A 61 8.32 2.34 0.70
N ARG A 62 9.47 2.74 0.16
CA ARG A 62 10.42 3.61 0.88
C ARG A 62 9.83 4.98 1.17
N VAL A 63 9.15 5.57 0.19
CA VAL A 63 8.47 6.87 0.34
C VAL A 63 7.33 6.76 1.34
N ALA A 64 6.47 5.74 1.24
CA ALA A 64 5.36 5.51 2.16
C ALA A 64 5.82 5.36 3.61
N ALA A 65 6.84 4.54 3.85
CA ALA A 65 7.42 4.36 5.18
C ALA A 65 7.98 5.68 5.75
N ALA A 66 8.57 6.54 4.92
CA ALA A 66 9.04 7.87 5.33
C ALA A 66 7.90 8.83 5.70
N HIS A 67 6.78 8.79 4.98
CA HIS A 67 5.57 9.54 5.31
C HIS A 67 4.91 9.05 6.61
N ARG A 68 4.74 7.73 6.77
CA ARG A 68 4.20 7.13 8.01
C ARG A 68 5.00 7.54 9.24
N ARG A 69 6.34 7.45 9.19
CA ARG A 69 7.21 7.86 10.31
C ARG A 69 7.07 9.35 10.67
N ARG A 70 6.89 10.22 9.67
CA ARG A 70 6.66 11.66 9.89
C ARG A 70 5.30 11.92 10.54
N SER A 71 4.23 11.28 10.06
CA SER A 71 2.89 11.43 10.63
C SER A 71 2.82 10.92 12.08
N HIS A 72 3.46 9.77 12.37
CA HIS A 72 3.60 9.27 13.75
C HIS A 72 4.33 10.24 14.68
N THR A 73 5.29 11.02 14.17
CA THR A 73 6.00 12.03 14.96
C THR A 73 5.14 13.30 15.15
N ARG A 74 4.21 13.59 14.23
CA ARG A 74 3.39 14.81 14.22
C ARG A 74 2.08 14.75 15.00
N HIS A 75 1.67 13.58 15.55
CA HIS A 75 0.38 13.41 16.25
C HIS A 75 -0.83 13.91 15.43
N GLU A 76 -0.79 13.78 14.10
CA GLU A 76 -1.95 14.11 13.27
C GLU A 76 -3.07 13.12 13.57
N VAL A 77 -4.20 13.64 14.07
CA VAL A 77 -5.44 12.89 14.25
C VAL A 77 -5.98 12.59 12.84
N PRO A 78 -6.24 11.33 12.47
CA PRO A 78 -6.80 11.02 11.16
C PRO A 78 -8.14 11.76 10.99
N THR A 79 -8.18 12.69 10.04
CA THR A 79 -9.43 13.32 9.62
C THR A 79 -10.08 12.36 8.62
N GLU A 80 -11.31 11.94 8.90
CA GLU A 80 -12.09 11.09 7.98
C GLU A 80 -12.50 11.92 6.75
N ASP A 81 -11.61 12.02 5.77
CA ASP A 81 -11.88 12.64 4.47
C ASP A 81 -12.10 11.58 3.37
N PRO A 82 -12.87 11.92 2.31
CA PRO A 82 -13.56 10.93 1.49
C PRO A 82 -12.63 10.05 0.67
N VAL A 83 -13.09 8.83 0.45
CA VAL A 83 -12.51 7.82 -0.43
C VAL A 83 -12.26 8.43 -1.82
N GLY A 84 -10.98 8.63 -2.18
CA GLY A 84 -10.57 8.96 -3.55
C GLY A 84 -11.08 7.94 -4.58
N PRO A 85 -10.92 8.24 -5.88
CA PRO A 85 -11.86 7.87 -6.96
C PRO A 85 -12.41 6.46 -6.79
N GLU A 86 -13.72 6.39 -6.55
CA GLU A 86 -14.48 5.16 -6.44
C GLU A 86 -14.12 4.24 -7.61
N THR A 87 -13.63 3.05 -7.31
CA THR A 87 -13.85 1.93 -8.21
C THR A 87 -15.35 1.82 -8.37
N ALA A 88 -15.89 2.18 -9.53
CA ALA A 88 -17.32 2.12 -9.81
C ALA A 88 -17.82 0.72 -9.44
N SER A 89 -18.49 0.61 -8.29
CA SER A 89 -19.05 -0.65 -7.82
C SER A 89 -20.22 -0.98 -8.73
N VAL A 90 -20.04 -2.01 -9.55
CA VAL A 90 -21.09 -2.55 -10.43
C VAL A 90 -22.00 -3.42 -9.55
N GLY A 91 -22.79 -2.79 -8.67
CA GLY A 91 -23.57 -3.50 -7.65
C GLY A 91 -24.75 -2.72 -7.09
N THR A 92 -25.65 -3.41 -6.37
CA THR A 92 -26.77 -2.79 -5.65
C THR A 92 -26.26 -1.94 -4.46
N PRO A 93 -27.02 -0.93 -3.99
CA PRO A 93 -26.62 -0.06 -2.87
C PRO A 93 -26.19 -0.82 -1.61
N GLU A 94 -26.84 -1.95 -1.31
CA GLU A 94 -26.54 -2.81 -0.17
C GLU A 94 -25.21 -3.57 -0.36
N GLY A 95 -24.92 -4.00 -1.59
CA GLY A 95 -23.64 -4.65 -1.92
C GLY A 95 -22.46 -3.68 -1.82
N ALA A 96 -22.65 -2.44 -2.28
CA ALA A 96 -21.64 -1.39 -2.18
C ALA A 96 -21.35 -1.00 -0.72
N LEU A 97 -22.34 -1.04 0.17
CA LEU A 97 -22.15 -0.78 1.59
C LEU A 97 -21.33 -1.90 2.26
N ALA A 98 -21.66 -3.16 2.00
CA ALA A 98 -20.92 -4.30 2.55
C ALA A 98 -19.46 -4.33 2.06
N GLU A 99 -19.23 -4.00 0.78
CA GLU A 99 -17.89 -3.86 0.20
C GLU A 99 -17.08 -2.75 0.88
N ARG A 100 -17.70 -1.58 1.10
CA ARG A 100 -17.08 -0.47 1.83
C ARG A 100 -16.71 -0.84 3.26
N GLU A 101 -17.58 -1.55 3.98
CA GLU A 101 -17.28 -2.00 5.33
C GLU A 101 -16.13 -3.01 5.38
N ALA A 102 -16.07 -3.93 4.42
CA ALA A 102 -14.98 -4.90 4.31
C ALA A 102 -13.65 -4.21 4.01
N LEU A 103 -13.64 -3.22 3.11
CA LEU A 103 -12.45 -2.42 2.80
C LEU A 103 -11.98 -1.59 3.99
N ALA A 104 -12.90 -0.93 4.70
CA ALA A 104 -12.56 -0.16 5.90
C ALA A 104 -11.99 -1.06 7.02
N LEU A 105 -12.48 -2.30 7.11
CA LEU A 105 -11.95 -3.27 8.05
C LEU A 105 -10.53 -3.72 7.65
N LEU A 106 -10.28 -3.93 6.36
CA LEU A 106 -8.94 -4.25 5.85
C LEU A 106 -7.96 -3.12 6.13
N ASP A 107 -8.34 -1.88 5.84
CA ASP A 107 -7.48 -0.72 6.07
C ASP A 107 -7.10 -0.60 7.56
N LYS A 108 -8.05 -0.80 8.48
CA LYS A 108 -7.78 -0.84 9.93
C LYS A 108 -6.81 -1.96 10.33
N ALA A 109 -6.94 -3.15 9.75
CA ALA A 109 -6.01 -4.24 10.05
C ALA A 109 -4.60 -3.96 9.51
N LEU A 110 -4.49 -3.30 8.35
CA LEU A 110 -3.20 -2.87 7.79
C LEU A 110 -2.56 -1.77 8.66
N ASP A 111 -3.34 -0.89 9.29
CA ASP A 111 -2.88 0.16 10.22
C ASP A 111 -2.15 -0.37 11.45
N GLU A 112 -2.46 -1.61 11.86
CA GLU A 112 -1.78 -2.28 12.97
C GLU A 112 -0.44 -2.93 12.56
N LEU A 113 -0.17 -3.07 11.27
CA LEU A 113 1.07 -3.66 10.78
C LEU A 113 2.22 -2.64 10.79
N ASP A 114 3.38 -3.12 11.21
CA ASP A 114 4.65 -2.44 10.95
C ASP A 114 4.90 -2.32 9.43
N ASP A 115 5.77 -1.37 9.04
CA ASP A 115 6.04 -1.03 7.64
C ASP A 115 6.48 -2.24 6.81
N ASP A 116 7.32 -3.11 7.38
CA ASP A 116 7.86 -4.28 6.69
C ASP A 116 6.78 -5.34 6.41
N LYS A 117 5.96 -5.65 7.43
CA LYS A 117 4.84 -6.60 7.28
C LYS A 117 3.79 -6.05 6.33
N ARG A 118 3.42 -4.77 6.46
CA ARG A 118 2.45 -4.13 5.58
C ARG A 118 2.94 -4.19 4.14
N ALA A 119 4.20 -3.84 3.89
CA ALA A 119 4.74 -3.82 2.54
C ALA A 119 4.70 -5.21 1.89
N VAL A 120 5.13 -6.26 2.60
CA VAL A 120 5.05 -7.64 2.07
C VAL A 120 3.59 -8.06 1.81
N PHE A 121 2.68 -7.78 2.76
CA PHE A 121 1.29 -8.14 2.62
C PHE A 121 0.62 -7.45 1.43
N VAL A 122 0.81 -6.13 1.30
CA VAL A 122 0.22 -5.35 0.19
C VAL A 122 0.78 -5.83 -1.15
N LEU A 123 2.10 -5.97 -1.27
CA LEU A 123 2.70 -6.38 -2.54
C LEU A 123 2.26 -7.78 -2.98
N TYR A 124 2.15 -8.72 -2.04
CA TYR A 124 1.79 -10.11 -2.36
C TYR A 124 0.27 -10.32 -2.49
N GLU A 125 -0.52 -9.97 -1.47
CA GLU A 125 -1.95 -10.31 -1.39
C GLU A 125 -2.83 -9.32 -2.16
N VAL A 126 -2.47 -8.03 -2.16
CA VAL A 126 -3.31 -6.98 -2.76
C VAL A 126 -2.90 -6.71 -4.20
N GLU A 127 -1.60 -6.69 -4.46
CA GLU A 127 -1.04 -6.29 -5.75
C GLU A 127 -0.63 -7.49 -6.62
N GLY A 128 -0.63 -8.70 -6.05
CA GLY A 128 -0.46 -9.95 -6.77
C GLY A 128 0.96 -10.18 -7.31
N LEU A 129 1.99 -9.56 -6.71
CA LEU A 129 3.37 -9.84 -7.07
C LEU A 129 3.79 -11.23 -6.60
N GLU A 130 4.61 -11.89 -7.42
CA GLU A 130 5.22 -13.14 -7.01
C GLU A 130 6.26 -12.89 -5.91
N MET A 131 6.44 -13.83 -4.98
CA MET A 131 7.32 -13.62 -3.82
C MET A 131 8.77 -13.20 -4.17
N PRO A 132 9.40 -13.70 -5.27
CA PRO A 132 10.69 -13.19 -5.71
C PRO A 132 10.68 -11.69 -6.07
N GLU A 133 9.60 -11.21 -6.70
CA GLU A 133 9.42 -9.80 -7.07
C GLU A 133 9.19 -8.93 -5.82
N VAL A 134 8.43 -9.45 -4.85
CA VAL A 134 8.26 -8.80 -3.53
C VAL A 134 9.63 -8.66 -2.83
N ALA A 135 10.41 -9.74 -2.79
CA ALA A 135 11.73 -9.74 -2.17
C ALA A 135 12.69 -8.76 -2.85
N GLU A 136 12.66 -8.69 -4.18
CA GLU A 136 13.43 -7.71 -4.95
C GLU A 136 13.00 -6.27 -4.65
N ALA A 137 11.70 -5.98 -4.72
CA ALA A 137 11.14 -4.65 -4.45
C ALA A 137 11.51 -4.16 -3.04
N LEU A 138 11.46 -5.05 -2.06
CA LEU A 138 11.80 -4.78 -0.65
C LEU A 138 13.30 -4.90 -0.34
N SER A 139 14.10 -5.31 -1.32
CA SER A 139 15.55 -5.51 -1.18
C SER A 139 15.90 -6.42 0.01
N CYS A 140 15.19 -7.54 0.14
CA CYS A 140 15.41 -8.53 1.20
C CYS A 140 15.49 -9.96 0.66
N PRO A 141 16.01 -10.94 1.42
CA PRO A 141 15.97 -12.34 1.02
C PRO A 141 14.53 -12.85 0.87
N VAL A 142 14.30 -13.72 -0.13
CA VAL A 142 12.98 -14.34 -0.38
C VAL A 142 12.41 -15.00 0.89
N GLN A 143 13.25 -15.66 1.69
CA GLN A 143 12.79 -16.30 2.93
C GLN A 143 12.43 -15.30 4.03
N THR A 144 13.06 -14.13 4.05
CA THR A 144 12.65 -13.02 4.91
C THR A 144 11.31 -12.46 4.48
N ALA A 145 11.04 -12.38 3.17
CA ALA A 145 9.72 -11.99 2.67
C ALA A 145 8.63 -13.00 3.07
N TYR A 146 8.88 -14.32 2.92
CA TYR A 146 7.94 -15.35 3.40
C TYR A 146 7.65 -15.28 4.90
N SER A 147 8.68 -15.13 5.73
CA SER A 147 8.48 -15.05 7.19
C SER A 147 7.71 -13.81 7.61
N ARG A 148 7.99 -12.66 6.97
CA ARG A 148 7.21 -11.42 7.15
C ARG A 148 5.76 -11.58 6.69
N LEU A 149 5.52 -12.22 5.54
CA LEU A 149 4.15 -12.48 5.06
C LEU A 149 3.37 -13.35 6.05
N HIS A 150 4.00 -14.41 6.56
CA HIS A 150 3.37 -15.29 7.54
C HIS A 150 2.98 -14.53 8.82
N ALA A 151 3.89 -13.68 9.33
CA ALA A 151 3.60 -12.83 10.48
C ALA A 151 2.49 -11.81 10.18
N ALA A 152 2.53 -11.16 9.02
CA ALA A 152 1.52 -10.20 8.58
C ALA A 152 0.12 -10.83 8.50
N ARG A 153 0.00 -12.03 7.91
CA ARG A 153 -1.27 -12.77 7.83
C ARG A 153 -1.86 -13.04 9.22
N LYS A 154 -1.02 -13.47 10.17
CA LYS A 154 -1.45 -13.74 11.55
C LYS A 154 -1.96 -12.48 12.25
N ASP A 155 -1.27 -11.35 12.06
CA ASP A 155 -1.65 -10.08 12.65
C ASP A 155 -2.96 -9.55 12.04
N VAL A 156 -3.11 -9.65 10.71
CA VAL A 156 -4.36 -9.30 10.01
C VAL A 156 -5.52 -10.18 10.47
N GLU A 157 -5.35 -11.50 10.51
CA GLU A 157 -6.38 -12.44 10.99
C GLU A 157 -6.82 -12.11 12.42
N LYS A 158 -5.87 -11.77 13.30
CA LYS A 158 -6.16 -11.37 14.67
C LYS A 158 -6.95 -10.06 14.74
N SER A 159 -6.58 -9.05 13.97
CA SER A 159 -7.30 -7.76 13.91
C SER A 159 -8.71 -7.94 13.37
N MET A 160 -8.86 -8.69 12.26
CA MET A 160 -10.14 -9.05 11.65
C MET A 160 -11.07 -9.75 12.65
N ARG A 161 -10.56 -10.77 13.34
CA ARG A 161 -11.32 -11.53 14.35
C ARG A 161 -11.79 -10.61 15.48
N ARG A 162 -10.92 -9.72 15.97
CA ARG A 162 -11.28 -8.76 17.04
C ARG A 162 -12.39 -7.81 16.58
N ALA A 163 -12.32 -7.29 15.36
CA ALA A 163 -13.34 -6.40 14.84
C ALA A 163 -14.68 -7.11 14.60
N MET A 164 -14.66 -8.35 14.11
CA MET A 164 -15.87 -9.18 13.95
C MET A 164 -16.52 -9.47 15.31
N LEU A 165 -15.73 -9.80 16.33
CA LEU A 165 -16.26 -10.01 17.69
C LEU A 165 -16.81 -8.73 18.32
N GLY A 166 -16.20 -7.57 18.04
CA GLY A 166 -16.67 -6.26 18.49
C GLY A 166 -17.98 -5.81 17.84
N LYS A 167 -18.32 -6.30 16.64
CA LYS A 167 -19.62 -6.05 15.98
C LYS A 167 -20.77 -6.91 16.53
N VAL A 168 -20.48 -7.94 17.35
CA VAL A 168 -21.46 -8.94 17.82
C VAL A 168 -21.96 -8.66 19.25
N VAL A 169 -21.41 -7.67 19.96
CA VAL A 169 -21.86 -7.30 21.31
C VAL A 169 -22.82 -6.11 21.24
N PRO A 170 -24.12 -6.28 21.53
CA PRO A 170 -25.08 -5.19 21.67
C PRO A 170 -24.87 -4.37 22.96
#